data_AF-A0A948BXP9-F1
#
_entry.id   AF-A0A948BXP9-F1
#
_cell.length_a   1.000
_cell.length_b   1.000
_cell.length_c   1.000
_cell.angle_alpha   90.00
_cell.angle_beta   90.00
_cell.angle_gamma   90.00
#
_symmetry.space_group_name_H-M   'P 1'
#
loop_
_entity.id
_entity.type
_entity.pdbx_description
1 polymer ?
#
loop_
_entity_poly.entity_id
_entity_poly.type
_entity_poly.pdbx_seq_one_letter_code
_entity_poly.pdbx_strand_id
1 'polypeptide(L)'
;MPDIKEREINTIGFQTGQEIRIFTIGDREMGVSEANVAAVKDISEREATRCQQRAGVCLKDFGGFWTNLATLFNGPLAEYNNRLLRKMTLPVMVPKGIGLSQLPDSGARFLVVLSSGNWHGVILCSQVHEQPILLGSFTPSRNGDVSGLIERSNVDDILLIDVISLLKREGFLTVVV
;
A
#
# COMPACT_ATOMS: atom_id res chain seq x y z
N MET A 1 -23.91 22.85 18.09
CA MET A 1 -23.89 21.82 17.05
C MET A 1 -22.59 22.02 16.29
N PRO A 2 -21.60 21.11 16.37
CA PRO A 2 -20.38 21.30 15.58
C PRO A 2 -20.72 21.16 14.09
N ASP A 3 -20.17 22.08 13.30
CA ASP A 3 -20.44 22.23 11.88
C ASP A 3 -20.11 20.96 11.12
N ILE A 4 -21.02 20.56 10.22
CA ILE A 4 -20.90 19.38 9.36
C ILE A 4 -19.60 19.40 8.53
N LYS A 5 -18.99 20.58 8.32
CA LYS A 5 -17.72 20.76 7.62
C LYS A 5 -16.50 20.22 8.37
N GLU A 6 -16.47 20.25 9.71
CA GLU A 6 -15.34 19.70 10.48
C GLU A 6 -15.33 18.16 10.51
N ARG A 7 -16.49 17.53 10.34
CA ARG A 7 -16.59 16.06 10.28
C ARG A 7 -16.08 15.47 8.96
N GLU A 8 -16.10 16.23 7.86
CA GLU A 8 -15.54 15.77 6.58
C GLU A 8 -14.01 15.83 6.52
N ILE A 9 -13.39 16.71 7.33
CA ILE A 9 -11.93 16.83 7.40
C ILE A 9 -11.30 15.64 8.15
N ASN A 10 -12.05 15.01 9.06
CA ASN A 10 -11.60 13.82 9.79
C ASN A 10 -11.71 12.50 9.00
N THR A 11 -12.06 12.56 7.71
CA THR A 11 -12.25 11.33 6.91
C THR A 11 -11.23 11.13 5.80
N ILE A 12 -10.23 12.00 5.70
CA ILE A 12 -9.12 11.84 4.77
C ILE A 12 -7.89 11.58 5.62
N GLY A 13 -7.35 10.37 5.58
CA GLY A 13 -6.22 9.93 6.41
C GLY A 13 -4.87 10.59 6.09
N PHE A 14 -4.89 11.80 5.52
CA PHE A 14 -3.73 12.56 5.09
C PHE A 14 -3.69 13.94 5.74
N GLN A 15 -2.51 14.33 6.20
CA GLN A 15 -2.24 15.63 6.80
C GLN A 15 -1.03 16.28 6.11
N THR A 16 -1.08 17.60 5.91
CA THR A 16 0.09 18.36 5.44
C THR A 16 1.29 18.12 6.36
N GLY A 17 2.47 17.96 5.76
CA GLY A 17 3.72 17.62 6.44
C GLY A 17 3.93 16.12 6.66
N GLN A 18 2.97 15.27 6.31
CA GLN A 18 3.12 13.82 6.39
C GLN A 18 3.99 13.27 5.26
N GLU A 19 4.76 12.23 5.54
CA GLU A 19 5.54 11.50 4.55
C GLU A 19 4.67 10.55 3.72
N ILE A 20 4.85 10.61 2.40
CA ILE A 20 4.08 9.85 1.41
C ILE A 20 5.04 9.01 0.59
N ARG A 21 4.82 7.70 0.58
CA ARG A 21 5.48 6.79 -0.36
C ARG A 21 4.79 6.87 -1.71
N ILE A 22 5.57 7.18 -2.75
CA ILE A 22 5.10 7.19 -4.13
C ILE A 22 5.48 5.90 -4.83
N PHE A 23 4.53 5.31 -5.55
CA PHE A 23 4.73 4.14 -6.39
C PHE A 23 3.82 4.19 -7.62
N THR A 24 4.13 3.38 -8.63
CA THR A 24 3.41 3.39 -9.91
C THR A 24 2.71 2.06 -10.15
N ILE A 25 1.40 2.08 -10.35
CA ILE A 25 0.63 0.90 -10.82
C ILE A 25 0.17 1.21 -12.24
N GLY A 26 0.64 0.40 -13.19
CA GLY A 26 0.41 0.66 -14.61
C GLY A 26 1.14 1.95 -15.03
N ASP A 27 0.37 2.96 -15.45
CA ASP A 27 0.85 4.29 -15.85
C ASP A 27 0.54 5.38 -14.81
N ARG A 28 -0.08 5.03 -13.67
CA ARG A 28 -0.51 5.99 -12.66
C ARG A 28 0.38 5.97 -11.43
N GLU A 29 0.89 7.14 -11.07
CA GLU A 29 1.53 7.36 -9.79
C GLU A 29 0.49 7.49 -8.67
N MET A 30 0.77 6.82 -7.57
CA MET A 30 -0.07 6.77 -6.39
C MET A 30 0.77 7.07 -5.17
N GLY A 31 0.11 7.63 -4.16
CA GLY A 31 0.70 7.95 -2.88
C GLY A 31 -0.02 7.26 -1.74
N VAL A 32 0.73 6.72 -0.80
CA VAL A 32 0.22 6.26 0.49
C VAL A 32 1.03 6.87 1.61
N SER A 33 0.44 7.00 2.80
CA SER A 33 1.20 7.34 4.01
C SER A 33 2.36 6.37 4.20
N GLU A 34 3.58 6.88 4.35
CA GLU A 34 4.77 6.07 4.65
C GLU A 34 4.57 5.26 5.94
N ALA A 35 3.87 5.82 6.92
CA ALA A 35 3.58 5.12 8.18
C ALA A 35 2.76 3.83 8.00
N ASN A 36 2.07 3.67 6.86
CA ASN A 36 1.34 2.44 6.53
C ASN A 36 2.16 1.49 5.64
N VAL A 37 3.37 1.86 5.23
CA VAL A 37 4.28 0.99 4.47
C VAL A 37 5.13 0.20 5.44
N ALA A 38 4.88 -1.10 5.49
CA ALA A 38 5.67 -2.00 6.31
C ALA A 38 6.99 -2.35 5.63
N ALA A 39 6.96 -2.64 4.32
CA ALA A 39 8.13 -3.08 3.55
C ALA A 39 8.00 -2.69 2.07
N VAL A 40 9.13 -2.50 1.40
CA VAL A 40 9.24 -2.41 -0.07
C VAL A 40 10.27 -3.42 -0.55
N LYS A 41 9.96 -4.14 -1.64
CA LYS A 41 10.86 -5.17 -2.17
C LYS A 41 10.81 -5.29 -3.69
N ASP A 42 11.97 -5.25 -4.30
CA ASP A 42 12.21 -5.65 -5.68
C ASP A 42 11.96 -7.15 -5.88
N ILE A 43 11.23 -7.46 -6.95
CA ILE A 43 10.90 -8.82 -7.37
C ILE A 43 11.22 -9.03 -8.84
N SER A 44 11.49 -10.28 -9.19
CA SER A 44 11.60 -10.71 -10.58
C SER A 44 10.23 -10.80 -11.26
N GLU A 45 10.20 -10.72 -12.58
CA GLU A 45 8.98 -10.89 -13.39
C GLU A 45 8.28 -12.24 -13.13
N ARG A 46 9.07 -13.29 -12.91
CA ARG A 46 8.55 -14.62 -12.54
C ARG A 46 7.81 -14.59 -11.20
N GLU A 47 8.34 -13.86 -10.22
CA GLU A 47 7.69 -13.69 -8.92
C GLU A 47 6.44 -12.85 -9.03
N ALA A 48 6.47 -11.76 -9.81
CA ALA A 48 5.32 -10.92 -10.09
C ALA A 48 4.18 -11.75 -10.70
N THR A 49 4.46 -12.48 -11.77
CA THR A 49 3.50 -13.38 -12.43
C THR A 49 2.91 -14.40 -11.46
N ARG A 50 3.75 -15.02 -10.63
CA ARG A 50 3.31 -16.00 -9.62
C ARG A 50 2.38 -15.36 -8.57
N CYS A 51 2.69 -14.16 -8.10
CA CYS A 51 1.87 -13.44 -7.12
C CYS A 51 0.50 -13.07 -7.72
N GLN A 52 0.47 -12.63 -8.97
CA GLN A 52 -0.76 -12.31 -9.69
C GLN A 52 -1.65 -13.54 -9.89
N GLN A 53 -1.09 -14.65 -10.37
CA GLN A 53 -1.83 -15.90 -10.58
C GLN A 53 -2.44 -16.46 -9.29
N ARG A 54 -1.75 -16.26 -8.15
CA ARG A 54 -2.22 -16.72 -6.84
C ARG A 54 -3.10 -15.70 -6.11
N ALA A 55 -3.23 -14.48 -6.65
CA ALA A 55 -3.78 -13.32 -5.93
C ALA A 55 -3.18 -13.15 -4.51
N GLY A 56 -1.92 -13.52 -4.32
CA GLY A 56 -1.33 -13.62 -3.00
C GLY A 56 0.19 -13.83 -2.98
N VAL A 57 0.79 -13.36 -1.90
CA VAL A 57 2.24 -13.32 -1.65
C VAL A 57 2.55 -14.17 -0.44
N CYS A 58 3.10 -15.37 -0.65
CA CYS A 58 3.50 -16.25 0.44
C CYS A 58 4.85 -15.83 1.00
N LEU A 59 4.92 -15.45 2.28
CA LEU A 59 6.15 -14.86 2.84
C LEU A 59 7.32 -15.85 2.89
N LYS A 60 7.09 -17.17 2.92
CA LYS A 60 8.16 -18.17 2.79
C LYS A 60 8.88 -18.10 1.45
N ASP A 61 8.19 -17.71 0.38
CA ASP A 61 8.75 -17.72 -0.97
C ASP A 61 9.83 -16.64 -1.10
N PHE A 62 9.88 -15.71 -0.17
CA PHE A 62 10.88 -14.66 -0.05
C PHE A 62 11.96 -15.01 0.99
N GLY A 63 11.80 -16.08 1.78
CA GLY A 63 12.66 -16.41 2.92
C GLY A 63 14.09 -16.88 2.59
N GLY A 64 14.46 -16.99 1.31
CA GLY A 64 15.80 -17.40 0.86
C GLY A 64 16.89 -16.34 1.06
N PHE A 65 16.51 -15.06 1.17
CA PHE A 65 17.44 -13.93 1.34
C PHE A 65 17.30 -13.22 2.71
N TRP A 66 16.31 -13.61 3.52
CA TRP A 66 15.89 -12.85 4.70
C TRP A 66 15.83 -13.83 5.88
N THR A 67 16.93 -13.87 6.62
CA THR A 67 17.06 -14.63 7.86
C THR A 67 16.12 -14.10 8.93
N ASN A 68 15.70 -12.83 8.84
CA ASN A 68 14.72 -12.22 9.72
C ASN A 68 13.63 -11.48 8.93
N LEU A 69 12.46 -12.12 8.75
CA LEU A 69 11.31 -11.49 8.11
C LEU A 69 10.68 -10.42 9.01
N ALA A 70 10.72 -10.63 10.33
CA ALA A 70 10.14 -9.70 11.30
C ALA A 70 10.74 -8.28 11.20
N THR A 71 12.04 -8.16 10.91
CA THR A 71 12.74 -6.86 10.80
C THR A 71 12.37 -6.06 9.55
N LEU A 72 11.59 -6.65 8.65
CA LEU A 72 11.22 -6.03 7.39
C LEU A 72 9.87 -5.34 7.47
N PHE A 73 9.15 -5.58 8.55
CA PHE A 73 7.82 -5.04 8.75
C PHE A 73 7.87 -4.03 9.88
N ASN A 74 7.07 -2.98 9.73
CA ASN A 74 6.68 -2.10 10.83
C ASN A 74 5.30 -2.55 11.37
N GLY A 75 5.06 -2.36 12.67
CA GLY A 75 3.77 -2.68 13.31
C GLY A 75 3.59 -4.17 13.66
N PRO A 76 2.34 -4.67 13.79
CA PRO A 76 2.07 -5.98 14.38
C PRO A 76 2.75 -7.18 13.71
N LEU A 77 3.00 -7.13 12.39
CA LEU A 77 3.76 -8.20 11.71
C LEU A 77 5.19 -8.34 12.21
N ALA A 78 5.81 -7.27 12.72
CA ALA A 78 7.14 -7.31 13.30
C ALA A 78 7.22 -8.13 14.60
N GLU A 79 6.08 -8.33 15.27
CA GLU A 79 5.99 -9.05 16.55
C GLU A 79 5.88 -10.57 16.35
N TYR A 80 5.49 -11.01 15.15
CA TYR A 80 5.41 -12.43 14.84
C TYR A 80 6.80 -13.03 14.62
N ASN A 81 7.00 -14.23 15.16
CA ASN A 81 8.21 -14.97 14.86
C ASN A 81 8.27 -15.37 13.38
N ASN A 82 9.50 -15.53 12.86
CA ASN A 82 9.73 -15.87 11.46
C ASN A 82 9.06 -17.17 11.00
N ARG A 83 8.86 -18.15 11.90
CA ARG A 83 8.21 -19.42 11.56
C ARG A 83 6.73 -19.22 11.25
N LEU A 84 6.04 -18.35 11.99
CA LEU A 84 4.66 -17.99 11.74
C LEU A 84 4.55 -17.11 10.48
N LEU A 85 5.38 -16.08 10.37
CA LEU A 85 5.42 -15.20 9.19
C LEU A 85 5.57 -16.00 7.90
N ARG A 86 6.48 -16.98 7.83
CA ARG A 86 6.67 -17.84 6.64
C ARG A 86 5.41 -18.62 6.24
N LYS A 87 4.49 -18.91 7.16
CA LYS A 87 3.23 -19.60 6.84
C LYS A 87 2.16 -18.66 6.32
N MET A 88 2.33 -17.35 6.48
CA MET A 88 1.34 -16.36 6.06
C MET A 88 1.39 -16.13 4.56
N THR A 89 0.22 -15.87 3.99
CA THR A 89 0.05 -15.40 2.63
C THR A 89 -0.70 -14.09 2.71
N LEU A 90 -0.06 -13.01 2.26
CA LEU A 90 -0.70 -11.71 2.20
C LEU A 90 -1.45 -11.58 0.86
N PRO A 91 -2.68 -11.06 0.85
CA PRO A 91 -3.44 -10.87 -0.38
C PRO A 91 -2.78 -9.78 -1.24
N VAL A 92 -2.79 -10.00 -2.55
CA VAL A 92 -2.48 -8.94 -3.52
C VAL A 92 -3.71 -8.07 -3.66
N MET A 93 -3.59 -6.81 -3.29
CA MET A 93 -4.67 -5.82 -3.34
C MET A 93 -4.52 -4.96 -4.59
N VAL A 94 -5.66 -4.52 -5.12
CA VAL A 94 -5.71 -3.63 -6.28
C VAL A 94 -6.56 -2.41 -5.90
N PRO A 95 -5.96 -1.21 -5.80
CA PRO A 95 -6.72 0.01 -5.60
C PRO A 95 -7.76 0.22 -6.71
N LYS A 96 -8.98 0.60 -6.34
CA LYS A 96 -10.13 0.81 -7.23
C LYS A 96 -10.58 2.25 -7.21
N GLY A 97 -10.95 2.78 -8.36
CA GLY A 97 -11.41 4.16 -8.53
C GLY A 97 -11.48 4.51 -10.01
N ILE A 98 -12.16 5.59 -10.35
CA ILE A 98 -12.15 6.13 -11.72
C ILE A 98 -10.69 6.41 -12.12
N GLY A 99 -10.30 5.90 -13.29
CA GLY A 99 -8.94 6.05 -13.84
C GLY A 99 -7.91 5.04 -13.32
N LEU A 100 -8.31 4.10 -12.45
CA LEU A 100 -7.42 3.05 -11.94
C LEU A 100 -7.59 1.73 -12.70
N SER A 101 -6.49 0.99 -12.84
CA SER A 101 -6.51 -0.37 -13.39
C SER A 101 -7.35 -1.29 -12.51
N GLN A 102 -8.15 -2.15 -13.15
CA GLN A 102 -8.93 -3.18 -12.47
C GLN A 102 -8.13 -4.48 -12.23
N LEU A 103 -6.93 -4.56 -12.82
CA LEU A 103 -6.04 -5.72 -12.72
C LEU A 103 -4.70 -5.33 -12.07
N PRO A 104 -4.05 -6.28 -11.38
CA PRO A 104 -2.68 -6.08 -10.91
C PRO A 104 -1.74 -5.68 -12.05
N ASP A 105 -0.74 -4.85 -11.74
CA ASP A 105 0.20 -4.32 -12.74
C ASP A 105 1.02 -5.43 -13.41
N SER A 106 0.78 -5.70 -14.70
CA SER A 106 1.52 -6.69 -15.48
C SER A 106 3.02 -6.39 -15.59
N GLY A 107 3.43 -5.12 -15.40
CA GLY A 107 4.82 -4.68 -15.37
C GLY A 107 5.41 -4.59 -13.96
N ALA A 108 4.78 -5.22 -12.96
CA ALA A 108 5.23 -5.10 -11.58
C ALA A 108 6.66 -5.62 -11.37
N ARG A 109 7.47 -4.78 -10.72
CA ARG A 109 8.85 -5.06 -10.32
C ARG A 109 9.06 -4.93 -8.82
N PHE A 110 8.05 -4.44 -8.10
CA PHE A 110 8.11 -4.20 -6.68
C PHE A 110 6.86 -4.74 -5.98
N LEU A 111 7.06 -5.17 -4.73
CA LEU A 111 6.04 -5.41 -3.74
C LEU A 111 6.09 -4.28 -2.72
N VAL A 112 4.94 -3.65 -2.48
CA VAL A 112 4.76 -2.71 -1.38
C VAL A 112 3.83 -3.36 -0.37
N VAL A 113 4.36 -3.71 0.80
CA VAL A 113 3.58 -4.31 1.88
C VAL A 113 2.94 -3.19 2.70
N LEU A 114 1.62 -3.20 2.76
CA LEU A 114 0.82 -2.25 3.51
C LEU A 114 0.36 -2.88 4.83
N SER A 115 0.38 -2.08 5.89
CA SER A 115 0.03 -2.48 7.25
C SER A 115 -0.65 -1.35 7.98
N SER A 116 -1.79 -1.61 8.62
CA SER A 116 -2.46 -0.66 9.49
C SER A 116 -3.19 -1.40 10.61
N GLY A 117 -2.67 -1.27 11.84
CA GLY A 117 -3.08 -2.12 12.94
C GLY A 117 -2.93 -3.60 12.56
N ASN A 118 -4.02 -4.35 12.67
CA ASN A 118 -4.07 -5.78 12.42
C ASN A 118 -4.30 -6.17 10.95
N TRP A 119 -4.47 -5.19 10.06
CA TRP A 119 -4.75 -5.45 8.65
C TRP A 119 -3.49 -5.34 7.81
N HIS A 120 -3.29 -6.31 6.91
CA HIS A 120 -2.09 -6.37 6.08
C HIS A 120 -2.41 -6.82 4.64
N GLY A 121 -1.67 -6.30 3.68
CA GLY A 121 -1.80 -6.70 2.28
C GLY A 121 -0.63 -6.21 1.45
N VAL A 122 -0.63 -6.53 0.16
CA VAL A 122 0.47 -6.17 -0.73
C VAL A 122 -0.05 -5.54 -2.01
N ILE A 123 0.60 -4.48 -2.45
CA ILE A 123 0.41 -3.90 -3.78
C ILE A 123 1.60 -4.29 -4.65
N LEU A 124 1.31 -4.71 -5.88
CA LEU A 124 2.28 -4.90 -6.94
C LEU A 124 2.38 -3.62 -7.77
N CYS A 125 3.61 -3.13 -7.98
CA CYS A 125 3.86 -1.89 -8.70
C CYS A 125 5.12 -1.98 -9.57
N SER A 126 5.17 -1.20 -10.65
CA SER A 126 6.28 -1.17 -11.59
C SER A 126 7.45 -0.32 -11.11
N GLN A 127 7.19 0.70 -10.29
CA GLN A 127 8.17 1.63 -9.75
C GLN A 127 7.82 2.03 -8.31
N VAL A 128 8.84 2.32 -7.50
CA VAL A 128 8.71 2.92 -6.18
C VAL A 128 9.77 4.01 -6.07
N HIS A 129 9.38 5.19 -5.59
CA HIS A 129 10.31 6.27 -5.31
C HIS A 129 11.19 5.89 -4.12
N GLU A 130 12.50 6.10 -4.24
CA GLU A 130 13.50 5.69 -3.24
C GLU A 130 13.23 6.32 -1.86
N GLN A 131 12.86 7.61 -1.85
CA GLN A 131 12.55 8.36 -0.64
C GLN A 131 11.08 8.78 -0.64
N PRO A 132 10.42 8.82 0.53
CA PRO A 132 9.09 9.39 0.64
C PRO A 132 9.16 10.91 0.43
N ILE A 133 8.04 11.50 0.00
CA ILE A 133 7.91 12.95 -0.15
C ILE A 133 7.11 13.55 1.00
N LEU A 134 7.36 14.80 1.35
CA LEU A 134 6.50 15.53 2.29
C LEU A 134 5.26 16.07 1.57
N LEU A 135 4.08 15.78 2.14
CA LEU A 135 2.81 16.26 1.62
C LEU A 135 2.66 17.77 1.88
N GLY A 136 2.73 18.61 0.85
CA GLY A 136 2.48 20.04 0.98
C GLY A 136 0.99 20.36 1.05
N SER A 137 0.32 20.24 -0.08
CA SER A 137 -1.12 20.42 -0.23
C SER A 137 -1.71 19.30 -1.07
N PHE A 138 -2.98 19.02 -0.86
CA PHE A 138 -3.73 18.08 -1.68
C PHE A 138 -5.18 18.54 -1.81
N THR A 139 -5.82 18.11 -2.89
CA THR A 139 -7.24 18.33 -3.13
C THR A 139 -8.00 17.06 -2.70
N PRO A 140 -8.85 17.12 -1.66
CA PRO A 140 -9.79 16.06 -1.32
C PRO A 140 -10.58 15.56 -2.52
N SER A 141 -10.61 14.24 -2.73
CA SER A 141 -11.37 13.63 -3.81
C SER A 141 -11.69 12.19 -3.43
N ARG A 142 -12.95 11.93 -3.05
CA ARG A 142 -13.40 10.57 -2.73
C ARG A 142 -13.86 9.86 -4.00
N ASN A 143 -13.08 8.88 -4.42
CA ASN A 143 -13.36 8.09 -5.60
C ASN A 143 -12.82 6.66 -5.41
N GLY A 144 -13.69 5.77 -4.94
CA GLY A 144 -13.28 4.42 -4.55
C GLY A 144 -12.29 4.44 -3.39
N ASP A 145 -11.10 3.90 -3.61
CA ASP A 145 -9.98 3.90 -2.66
C ASP A 145 -9.14 5.19 -2.73
N VAL A 146 -9.44 6.11 -3.66
CA VAL A 146 -8.78 7.42 -3.73
C VAL A 146 -9.45 8.37 -2.73
N SER A 147 -8.62 9.03 -1.93
CA SER A 147 -9.04 10.00 -0.90
C SER A 147 -8.69 11.45 -1.26
N GLY A 148 -7.74 11.64 -2.17
CA GLY A 148 -7.30 12.96 -2.62
C GLY A 148 -6.30 12.87 -3.75
N LEU A 149 -5.85 14.04 -4.21
CA LEU A 149 -4.95 14.21 -5.34
C LEU A 149 -3.85 15.21 -4.95
N ILE A 150 -2.60 14.93 -5.31
CA ILE A 150 -1.54 15.95 -5.30
C ILE A 150 -1.42 16.49 -6.71
N GLU A 151 -1.83 17.74 -6.91
CA GLU A 151 -1.78 18.41 -8.20
C GLU A 151 -0.32 18.69 -8.61
N ARG A 152 0.01 18.38 -9.86
CA ARG A 152 1.32 18.70 -10.44
C ARG A 152 1.13 19.52 -11.70
N SER A 153 1.78 20.67 -11.77
CA SER A 153 1.52 21.67 -12.82
C SER A 153 1.82 21.21 -14.26
N ASN A 154 2.52 20.09 -14.47
CA ASN A 154 2.96 19.60 -15.78
C ASN A 154 3.04 18.06 -15.91
N VAL A 155 2.46 17.31 -14.97
CA VAL A 155 2.50 15.84 -14.92
C VAL A 155 1.14 15.36 -14.45
N ASP A 156 0.78 14.11 -14.74
CA ASP A 156 -0.38 13.47 -14.11
C ASP A 156 -0.35 13.66 -12.59
N ASP A 157 -1.53 13.93 -12.02
CA ASP A 157 -1.71 14.06 -10.59
C ASP A 157 -1.39 12.76 -9.85
N ILE A 158 -0.88 12.88 -8.63
CA ILE A 158 -0.67 11.71 -7.77
C ILE A 158 -1.96 11.39 -7.05
N LEU A 159 -2.44 10.15 -7.20
CA LEU A 159 -3.63 9.69 -6.50
C LEU A 159 -3.29 9.24 -5.07
N LEU A 160 -3.88 9.86 -4.05
CA LEU A 160 -3.69 9.50 -2.65
C LEU A 160 -4.65 8.38 -2.25
N ILE A 161 -4.11 7.21 -1.92
CA ILE A 161 -4.90 6.01 -1.61
C ILE A 161 -5.22 5.94 -0.11
N ASP A 162 -6.50 5.73 0.21
CA ASP A 162 -6.95 5.37 1.55
C ASP A 162 -6.59 3.91 1.86
N VAL A 163 -5.38 3.74 2.39
CA VAL A 163 -4.84 2.43 2.77
C VAL A 163 -5.74 1.71 3.78
N ILE A 164 -6.38 2.43 4.70
CA ILE A 164 -7.18 1.81 5.76
C ILE A 164 -8.43 1.19 5.15
N SER A 165 -9.12 1.93 4.28
CA SER A 165 -10.31 1.41 3.58
C SER A 165 -9.96 0.25 2.66
N LEU A 166 -8.84 0.35 1.92
CA LEU A 166 -8.35 -0.73 1.05
C LEU A 166 -8.04 -1.99 1.86
N LEU A 167 -7.28 -1.87 2.95
CA LEU A 167 -6.90 -2.98 3.83
C LEU A 167 -8.12 -3.64 4.49
N LYS A 168 -9.15 -2.88 4.88
CA LYS A 168 -10.38 -3.46 5.42
C LYS A 168 -11.19 -4.22 4.38
N ARG A 169 -11.08 -3.84 3.10
CA ARG A 169 -11.79 -4.49 1.99
C ARG A 169 -11.09 -5.77 1.53
N GLU A 170 -9.77 -5.71 1.37
CA GLU A 170 -8.99 -6.76 0.68
C GLU A 170 -7.86 -7.34 1.53
N GLY A 171 -7.54 -6.72 2.65
CA GLY A 171 -6.44 -7.13 3.52
C GLY A 171 -6.74 -8.39 4.33
N PHE A 172 -5.66 -9.02 4.76
CA PHE A 172 -5.68 -10.11 5.72
C PHE A 172 -5.67 -9.54 7.15
N LEU A 173 -6.66 -9.93 7.95
CA LEU A 173 -6.73 -9.61 9.37
C LEU A 173 -5.91 -10.61 10.18
N THR A 174 -4.89 -10.13 10.89
CA THR A 174 -4.26 -10.88 11.97
C THR A 174 -5.07 -10.72 13.25
N VAL A 175 -5.35 -11.81 13.96
CA VAL A 175 -5.92 -11.74 15.31
C VAL A 175 -4.81 -12.17 16.25
N VAL A 176 -4.27 -11.21 17.01
CA VAL A 176 -3.37 -11.52 18.12
C VAL A 176 -4.25 -12.10 19.22
N VAL A 177 -4.03 -13.37 19.58
CA VAL A 177 -4.73 -14.08 20.66
C VAL A 177 -3.91 -13.94 21.94
#